data_AF-A0A381C920-F1
#
_entry.id   AF-A0A381C920-F1
#
_cell.length_a   1.000
_cell.length_b   1.000
_cell.length_c   1.000
_cell.angle_alpha   90.00
_cell.angle_beta   90.00
_cell.angle_gamma   90.00
#
_symmetry.space_group_name_H-M   'P 1'
#
loop_
_entity.id
_entity.type
_entity.pdbx_description
1 polymer ?
#
loop_
_entity_poly.entity_id
_entity_poly.type
_entity_poly.pdbx_seq_one_letter_code
_entity_poly.pdbx_strand_id
1 'polypeptide(L)'
;MPTFREYKSRRPNRILYDTITIYSETFGYIRLVKDQVFSKTFAGQEYQPCRMEIADSPQSSTPVITSTVKFSRLATDFKQQLKQWKAFDRIVPIQFTYQRFDASDMNTPLKPWTLFVSDISLDASDVTVSLTIKNPLNANIGLLYNVEEFPGLQNA
;
A
#
# COMPACT_ATOMS: atom_id res chain seq x y z
N MET A 1 27.54 20.13 19.02
CA MET A 1 26.73 19.28 18.09
C MET A 1 27.68 18.66 17.09
N PRO A 2 27.63 17.34 16.84
CA PRO A 2 28.41 16.72 15.78
C PRO A 2 28.01 17.31 14.42
N THR A 3 28.97 17.49 13.52
CA THR A 3 28.71 17.96 12.16
C THR A 3 27.95 16.90 11.37
N PHE A 4 27.21 17.30 10.33
CA PHE A 4 26.48 16.37 9.46
C PHE A 4 27.37 15.28 8.85
N ARG A 5 28.64 15.62 8.58
CA ARG A 5 29.65 14.70 8.06
C ARG A 5 30.06 13.64 9.09
N GLU A 6 30.33 14.04 10.33
CA GLU A 6 30.67 13.12 11.42
C GLU A 6 29.49 12.20 11.78
N TYR A 7 28.27 12.74 11.71
CA TYR A 7 27.07 11.94 11.91
C TYR A 7 26.91 10.88 10.81
N LYS A 8 27.10 11.26 9.54
CA LYS A 8 27.05 10.32 8.41
C LYS A 8 28.17 9.27 8.46
N SER A 9 29.38 9.63 8.89
CA SER A 9 30.52 8.70 8.95
C SER A 9 30.40 7.67 10.08
N ARG A 10 29.64 7.98 11.13
CA ARG A 10 29.39 7.06 12.26
C ARG A 10 28.17 6.18 12.07
N ARG A 11 27.33 6.44 11.05
CA ARG A 11 26.17 5.60 10.79
C ARG A 11 26.65 4.21 10.36
N PRO A 12 26.25 3.15 11.08
CA PRO A 12 26.58 1.80 10.65
C PRO A 12 25.89 1.54 9.31
N ASN A 13 26.63 0.96 8.36
CA ASN A 13 26.10 0.56 7.06
C ASN A 13 25.24 -0.69 7.22
N ARG A 14 24.02 -0.50 7.73
CA ARG A 14 23.05 -1.57 7.97
C ARG A 14 22.06 -1.64 6.83
N ILE A 15 21.72 -2.86 6.46
CA ILE A 15 20.70 -3.12 5.46
C ILE A 15 19.34 -2.76 6.06
N LEU A 16 18.55 -2.03 5.28
CA LEU A 16 17.15 -1.75 5.57
C LEU A 16 16.30 -2.60 4.63
N TYR A 17 15.32 -3.29 5.19
CA TYR A 17 14.39 -4.11 4.43
C TYR A 17 13.06 -3.40 4.32
N ASP A 18 12.65 -3.08 3.09
CA ASP A 18 11.31 -2.58 2.82
C ASP A 18 10.37 -3.78 2.63
N THR A 19 9.26 -3.78 3.36
CA THR A 19 8.22 -4.82 3.26
C THR A 19 6.87 -4.19 2.97
N ILE A 20 6.04 -4.95 2.27
CA ILE A 20 4.65 -4.59 2.02
C ILE A 20 3.76 -5.76 2.45
N THR A 21 2.64 -5.41 3.06
CA THR A 21 1.57 -6.34 3.43
C THR A 21 0.28 -5.84 2.82
N ILE A 22 -0.33 -6.65 1.96
CA ILE A 22 -1.63 -6.39 1.36
C ILE A 22 -2.63 -7.29 2.06
N TYR A 23 -3.74 -6.72 2.52
CA TYR A 23 -4.79 -7.44 3.21
C TYR A 23 -6.16 -7.16 2.60
N SER A 24 -6.90 -8.23 2.39
CA SER A 24 -8.33 -8.22 2.09
C SER A 24 -8.97 -9.43 2.75
N GLU A 25 -10.23 -9.32 3.18
CA GLU A 25 -10.99 -10.45 3.70
C GLU A 25 -11.16 -11.57 2.65
N THR A 26 -11.11 -11.23 1.36
CA THR A 26 -11.34 -12.18 0.26
C THR A 26 -10.18 -13.13 0.03
N PHE A 27 -8.93 -12.64 0.06
CA PHE A 27 -7.73 -13.43 -0.27
C PHE A 27 -6.70 -13.48 0.86
N GLY A 28 -6.99 -12.87 2.01
CA GLY A 28 -6.13 -12.86 3.18
C GLY A 28 -4.90 -11.95 3.01
N TYR A 29 -3.77 -12.40 3.52
CA TYR A 29 -2.53 -11.63 3.58
C TYR A 29 -1.55 -12.01 2.46
N ILE A 30 -1.02 -10.98 1.82
CA ILE A 30 0.08 -11.09 0.85
C ILE A 30 1.25 -10.29 1.41
N ARG A 31 2.38 -10.95 1.60
CA ARG A 31 3.55 -10.37 2.28
C ARG A 31 4.76 -10.45 1.37
N LEU A 32 5.28 -9.28 0.97
CA LEU A 32 6.41 -9.18 0.05
C LEU A 32 7.55 -8.37 0.67
N VAL A 33 8.79 -8.79 0.43
CA VAL A 33 10.00 -8.07 0.83
C VAL A 33 10.79 -7.63 -0.40
N LYS A 34 11.23 -6.38 -0.39
CA LYS A 34 11.84 -5.72 -1.54
C LYS A 34 13.25 -6.23 -1.81
N ASP A 35 13.51 -6.55 -3.06
CA ASP A 35 14.84 -6.81 -3.66
C ASP A 35 15.65 -7.88 -2.91
N GLN A 36 14.97 -8.88 -2.37
CA GLN A 36 15.59 -10.07 -1.77
C GLN A 36 15.59 -11.23 -2.75
N VAL A 37 16.48 -12.19 -2.50
CA VAL A 37 16.54 -13.45 -3.28
C VAL A 37 15.79 -14.59 -2.57
N PHE A 38 15.76 -14.56 -1.24
CA PHE A 38 15.15 -15.59 -0.41
C PHE A 38 14.08 -14.99 0.51
N SER A 39 13.12 -15.83 0.90
CA SER A 39 12.13 -15.48 1.92
C SER A 39 12.82 -15.03 3.21
N LYS A 40 12.22 -14.05 3.89
CA LYS A 40 12.69 -13.55 5.18
C LYS A 40 11.54 -13.42 6.15
N THR A 41 11.85 -13.62 7.43
CA THR A 41 10.89 -13.50 8.51
C THR A 41 11.04 -12.15 9.20
N PHE A 42 9.96 -11.38 9.30
CA PHE A 42 9.89 -10.11 10.02
C PHE A 42 8.71 -10.15 10.98
N ALA A 43 8.91 -9.74 12.23
CA ALA A 43 7.90 -9.76 13.29
C ALA A 43 7.13 -11.11 13.38
N GLY A 44 7.85 -12.23 13.19
CA GLY A 44 7.27 -13.58 13.21
C GLY A 44 6.48 -14.00 11.96
N GLN A 45 6.45 -13.17 10.91
CA GLN A 45 5.74 -13.44 9.65
C GLN A 45 6.72 -13.64 8.50
N GLU A 46 6.48 -14.62 7.63
CA GLU A 46 7.30 -14.85 6.43
C GLU A 46 6.88 -13.93 5.27
N TYR A 47 7.87 -13.35 4.59
CA TYR A 47 7.71 -12.47 3.43
C TYR A 47 8.41 -13.06 2.22
N GLN A 48 7.69 -13.09 1.09
CA GLN A 48 8.23 -13.57 -0.17
C GLN A 48 9.08 -12.50 -0.86
N PRO A 49 10.21 -12.88 -1.49
CA PRO A 49 11.05 -11.94 -2.21
C PRO A 49 10.32 -11.41 -3.46
N CYS A 50 10.33 -10.09 -3.64
CA CYS A 50 9.82 -9.47 -4.86
C CYS A 50 10.68 -8.26 -5.24
N ARG A 51 10.93 -8.08 -6.53
CA ARG A 51 11.51 -6.83 -7.05
C ARG A 51 10.44 -5.76 -7.01
N MET A 52 10.69 -4.68 -6.27
CA MET A 52 9.68 -3.64 -6.03
C MET A 52 10.28 -2.24 -6.07
N GLU A 53 9.50 -1.31 -6.58
CA GLU A 53 9.76 0.13 -6.52
C GLU A 53 8.63 0.79 -5.75
N ILE A 54 8.98 1.58 -4.74
CA ILE A 54 8.03 2.25 -3.86
C ILE A 54 8.25 3.75 -4.04
N ALA A 55 7.28 4.42 -4.64
CA ALA A 55 7.24 5.86 -4.76
C ALA A 55 6.43 6.42 -3.59
N ASP A 56 7.14 7.06 -2.65
CA ASP A 56 6.53 7.76 -1.53
C ASP A 56 5.72 8.97 -2.02
N SER A 57 4.79 9.42 -1.17
CA SER A 57 3.97 10.61 -1.46
C SER A 57 4.86 11.84 -1.67
N PRO A 58 4.63 12.63 -2.73
CA PRO A 58 5.32 13.90 -2.89
C PRO A 58 4.94 14.82 -1.71
N GLN A 59 5.93 15.54 -1.19
CA GLN A 59 5.71 16.54 -0.15
C GLN A 59 5.19 17.82 -0.83
N SER A 60 3.88 17.82 -1.12
CA SER A 60 3.16 18.94 -1.74
C SER A 60 2.43 19.78 -0.68
N SER A 61 2.09 21.02 -1.04
CA SER A 61 1.17 21.87 -0.26
C SER A 61 -0.28 21.36 -0.31
N THR A 62 -0.60 20.47 -1.24
CA THR A 62 -1.89 19.78 -1.30
C THR A 62 -1.91 18.59 -0.34
N PRO A 63 -2.93 18.46 0.53
CA PRO A 63 -3.02 17.39 1.53
C PRO A 63 -3.51 16.08 0.91
N VAL A 64 -2.90 15.66 -0.19
CA VAL A 64 -3.23 14.40 -0.89
C VAL A 64 -2.08 13.44 -0.64
N ILE A 65 -2.30 12.49 0.26
CA ILE A 65 -1.35 11.41 0.53
C ILE A 65 -1.65 10.28 -0.45
N THR A 66 -0.79 10.14 -1.44
CA THR A 66 -0.82 9.05 -2.41
C THR A 66 0.54 8.38 -2.49
N SER A 67 0.56 7.10 -2.78
CA SER A 67 1.81 6.37 -3.03
C SER A 67 1.59 5.44 -4.21
N THR A 68 2.65 5.13 -4.94
CA THR A 68 2.61 4.17 -6.03
C THR A 68 3.64 3.09 -5.77
N VAL A 69 3.20 1.84 -5.79
CA VAL A 69 4.09 0.70 -5.64
C VAL A 69 4.07 -0.11 -6.93
N LYS A 70 5.24 -0.34 -7.51
CA LYS A 70 5.41 -1.19 -8.68
C LYS A 70 6.14 -2.45 -8.28
N PHE A 71 5.70 -3.60 -8.77
CA PHE A 71 6.43 -4.84 -8.55
C PHE A 71 6.36 -5.79 -9.74
N SER A 72 7.45 -6.55 -9.90
CA SER A 72 7.63 -7.44 -11.06
C SER A 72 6.63 -8.60 -11.08
N ARG A 73 6.39 -9.15 -12.28
CA ARG A 73 5.43 -10.24 -12.57
C ARG A 73 5.55 -11.55 -11.77
N LEU A 74 6.54 -11.71 -10.88
CA LEU A 74 6.48 -12.74 -9.83
C LEU A 74 5.18 -12.66 -9.01
N ALA A 75 4.50 -11.52 -9.07
CA ALA A 75 3.11 -11.30 -8.66
C ALA A 75 2.02 -11.95 -9.55
N THR A 76 2.31 -13.04 -10.27
CA THR A 76 1.27 -13.76 -11.03
C THR A 76 0.19 -14.29 -10.07
N ASP A 77 0.60 -14.69 -8.86
CA ASP A 77 -0.28 -15.08 -7.77
C ASP A 77 -1.11 -13.91 -7.24
N PHE A 78 -0.52 -12.72 -7.14
CA PHE A 78 -1.24 -11.49 -6.78
C PHE A 78 -2.38 -11.21 -7.78
N LYS A 79 -2.13 -11.38 -9.09
CA LYS A 79 -3.18 -11.24 -10.11
C LYS A 79 -4.28 -12.29 -9.94
N GLN A 80 -3.93 -13.53 -9.61
CA GLN A 80 -4.94 -14.57 -9.37
C GLN A 80 -5.77 -14.28 -8.12
N GLN A 81 -5.13 -13.83 -7.04
CA GLN A 81 -5.79 -13.43 -5.80
C GLN A 81 -6.70 -12.21 -6.01
N LEU A 82 -6.26 -11.20 -6.76
CA LEU A 82 -7.11 -10.06 -7.12
C LEU A 82 -8.33 -10.45 -7.97
N LYS A 83 -8.23 -11.50 -8.80
CA LYS A 83 -9.39 -11.99 -9.55
C LYS A 83 -10.45 -12.62 -8.65
N GLN A 84 -10.13 -12.98 -7.40
CA GLN A 84 -11.10 -13.46 -6.44
C GLN A 84 -11.97 -12.30 -5.92
N TRP A 85 -11.44 -11.08 -5.93
CA TRP A 85 -12.14 -9.87 -5.51
C TRP A 85 -13.20 -9.42 -6.54
N LYS A 86 -14.41 -9.95 -6.38
CA LYS A 86 -15.53 -9.79 -7.33
C LYS A 86 -16.83 -9.44 -6.59
N ALA A 87 -17.76 -8.86 -7.34
CA ALA A 87 -19.14 -8.62 -6.89
C ALA A 87 -19.20 -7.93 -5.50
N PHE A 88 -19.88 -8.57 -4.54
CA PHE A 88 -20.09 -8.05 -3.19
C PHE A 88 -18.79 -7.83 -2.42
N ASP A 89 -17.73 -8.60 -2.69
CA ASP A 89 -16.45 -8.44 -2.00
C ASP A 89 -15.81 -7.05 -2.24
N ARG A 90 -16.23 -6.34 -3.30
CA ARG A 90 -15.79 -4.98 -3.62
C ARG A 90 -16.29 -3.91 -2.64
N ILE A 91 -17.17 -4.25 -1.69
CA ILE A 91 -17.60 -3.31 -0.64
C ILE A 91 -16.63 -3.27 0.55
N VAL A 92 -15.58 -4.09 0.55
CA VAL A 92 -14.53 -4.06 1.56
C VAL A 92 -13.26 -3.52 0.90
N PRO A 93 -12.66 -2.44 1.42
CA PRO A 93 -11.49 -1.84 0.81
C PRO A 93 -10.24 -2.68 1.10
N ILE A 94 -9.33 -2.77 0.13
CA ILE A 94 -8.06 -3.46 0.31
C ILE A 94 -7.10 -2.54 1.09
N GLN A 95 -6.51 -3.07 2.16
CA GLN A 95 -5.51 -2.38 2.96
C GLN A 95 -4.11 -2.70 2.45
N PHE A 96 -3.27 -1.68 2.38
CA PHE A 96 -1.88 -1.79 1.97
C PHE A 96 -1.00 -1.18 3.06
N THR A 97 -0.21 -2.00 3.72
CA THR A 97 0.70 -1.59 4.79
C THR A 97 2.14 -1.69 4.32
N TYR A 98 2.87 -0.60 4.43
CA TYR A 98 4.31 -0.57 4.24
C TYR A 98 5.01 -0.53 5.59
N GLN A 99 6.12 -1.26 5.70
CA GLN A 99 6.99 -1.25 6.86
C GLN A 99 8.44 -1.30 6.42
N ARG A 100 9.34 -0.74 7.23
CA ARG A 100 10.78 -0.87 7.02
C ARG A 100 11.42 -1.52 8.24
N PHE A 101 12.25 -2.53 8.07
CA PHE A 101 12.96 -3.19 9.17
C PHE A 101 14.46 -2.93 9.08
N ASP A 102 15.12 -2.83 10.22
CA ASP A 102 16.59 -2.80 10.29
C ASP A 102 17.11 -4.23 10.38
N ALA A 103 18.22 -4.53 9.72
CA ALA A 103 18.90 -5.82 9.88
C ALA A 103 19.29 -6.12 11.34
N SER A 104 19.46 -5.11 12.21
CA SER A 104 19.69 -5.32 13.64
C SER A 104 18.42 -5.58 14.46
N ASP A 105 17.25 -5.20 13.94
CA ASP A 105 15.94 -5.44 14.58
C ASP A 105 14.88 -5.72 13.52
N MET A 106 14.63 -7.02 13.30
CA MET A 106 13.64 -7.52 12.36
C MET A 106 12.24 -7.68 12.97
N ASN A 107 12.04 -7.26 14.22
CA ASN A 107 10.75 -7.37 14.92
C ASN A 107 10.03 -6.02 15.02
N THR A 108 10.78 -4.92 15.11
CA THR A 108 10.19 -3.59 15.25
C THR A 108 10.19 -2.84 13.91
N PRO A 109 9.01 -2.54 13.31
CA PRO A 109 8.94 -1.79 12.07
C PRO A 109 9.26 -0.31 12.29
N LEU A 110 10.12 0.22 11.44
CA LEU A 110 10.42 1.62 11.25
C LEU A 110 9.41 2.24 10.28
N LYS A 111 8.87 3.41 10.66
CA LYS A 111 7.99 4.24 9.82
C LYS A 111 6.84 3.47 9.13
N PRO A 112 6.03 2.70 9.86
CA PRO A 112 4.91 2.01 9.26
C PRO A 112 3.85 3.01 8.79
N TRP A 113 3.24 2.72 7.64
CA TRP A 113 2.03 3.43 7.19
C TRP A 113 1.09 2.46 6.48
N THR A 114 -0.21 2.75 6.57
CA THR A 114 -1.26 1.97 5.92
C THR A 114 -2.12 2.90 5.08
N LEU A 115 -2.33 2.53 3.81
CA LEU A 115 -3.16 3.22 2.85
C LEU A 115 -4.16 2.24 2.23
N PHE A 116 -5.17 2.76 1.53
CA PHE A 116 -6.09 1.98 0.75
C PHE A 116 -5.63 1.87 -0.69
N VAL A 117 -5.89 0.73 -1.32
CA VAL A 117 -5.67 0.56 -2.76
C VAL A 117 -6.76 1.29 -3.54
N SER A 118 -6.40 2.30 -4.32
CA SER A 118 -7.34 3.03 -5.19
C SER A 118 -7.47 2.41 -6.57
N ASP A 119 -6.36 1.97 -7.15
CA ASP A 119 -6.31 1.44 -8.50
C ASP A 119 -5.17 0.43 -8.64
N ILE A 120 -5.35 -0.53 -9.54
CA ILE A 120 -4.33 -1.53 -9.87
C ILE A 120 -4.27 -1.63 -11.39
N SER A 121 -3.13 -1.25 -11.95
CA SER A 121 -2.83 -1.38 -13.37
C SER A 121 -1.76 -2.42 -13.60
N LEU A 122 -1.85 -3.13 -14.72
CA LEU A 122 -0.90 -4.15 -15.12
C LEU A 122 -0.35 -3.81 -16.49
N ASP A 123 0.98 -3.87 -16.63
CA ASP A 123 1.65 -3.83 -17.91
C ASP A 123 2.23 -5.22 -18.26
N ALA A 124 3.06 -5.29 -19.30
CA ALA A 124 3.63 -6.56 -19.77
C ALA A 124 4.55 -7.23 -18.73
N SER A 125 5.24 -6.44 -17.91
CA SER A 125 6.31 -6.88 -16.99
C SER A 125 6.00 -6.66 -15.52
N ASP A 126 5.15 -5.70 -15.19
CA ASP A 126 5.00 -5.11 -13.87
C ASP A 126 3.53 -4.89 -13.51
N VAL A 127 3.27 -4.89 -12.20
CA VAL A 127 1.99 -4.51 -11.61
C VAL A 127 2.21 -3.21 -10.86
N THR A 128 1.38 -2.21 -11.15
CA THR A 128 1.40 -0.91 -10.48
C THR A 128 0.15 -0.79 -9.61
N VAL A 129 0.37 -0.59 -8.31
CA VAL A 129 -0.67 -0.38 -7.31
C VAL A 129 -0.64 1.09 -6.88
N SER A 130 -1.76 1.78 -7.11
CA SER A 130 -1.97 3.15 -6.65
C SER A 130 -2.64 3.15 -5.29
N LEU A 131 -2.10 3.93 -4.37
CA LEU A 131 -2.50 3.98 -2.97
C LEU A 131 -2.97 5.38 -2.59
N THR A 132 -3.93 5.45 -1.69
CA THR A 132 -4.51 6.69 -1.20
C THR A 132 -4.92 6.57 0.26
N ILE A 133 -4.91 7.69 0.99
CA ILE A 133 -5.45 7.74 2.36
C ILE A 133 -6.99 7.69 2.38
N LYS A 134 -7.65 8.14 1.31
CA LYS A 134 -9.12 8.18 1.25
C LYS A 134 -9.65 6.81 0.88
N ASN A 135 -10.53 6.23 1.70
CA ASN A 135 -11.21 4.99 1.35
C ASN A 135 -11.94 5.17 -0.02
N PRO A 136 -11.58 4.41 -1.06
CA PRO A 136 -12.18 4.56 -2.39
C PRO A 136 -13.68 4.29 -2.40
N LEU A 137 -14.20 3.51 -1.45
CA LEU A 137 -15.63 3.19 -1.36
C LEU A 137 -16.48 4.38 -0.93
N ASN A 138 -15.89 5.37 -0.26
CA ASN A 138 -16.59 6.56 0.21
C ASN A 138 -16.71 7.64 -0.88
N ALA A 139 -16.19 7.41 -2.09
CA ALA A 139 -16.17 8.44 -3.13
C ALA A 139 -17.54 8.72 -3.77
N ASN A 140 -18.48 7.76 -3.72
CA ASN A 140 -19.78 7.82 -4.42
C ASN A 140 -21.01 7.67 -3.51
N ILE A 141 -20.90 8.03 -2.22
CA ILE A 141 -22.06 8.05 -1.32
C ILE A 141 -22.71 9.43 -1.43
N GLY A 142 -23.48 9.65 -2.48
CA GLY A 142 -24.36 10.80 -2.61
C GLY A 142 -25.79 10.42 -2.23
N LEU A 143 -26.39 11.13 -1.28
CA LEU A 143 -27.84 11.03 -1.07
C LEU A 143 -28.51 11.67 -2.29
N LEU A 144 -29.32 10.91 -3.02
CA LEU A 144 -30.17 11.49 -4.05
C LEU A 144 -31.26 12.30 -3.34
N TYR A 145 -31.33 13.60 -3.62
CA TYR A 145 -32.44 14.41 -3.13
C TYR A 145 -33.75 13.84 -3.65
N ASN A 146 -34.67 13.50 -2.74
CA ASN A 146 -36.03 13.13 -3.10
C ASN A 146 -36.95 14.35 -2.90
N VAL A 147 -38.06 14.37 -3.64
CA VAL A 147 -39.00 15.50 -3.61
C VAL A 147 -39.88 15.49 -2.34
N GLU A 148 -39.84 14.40 -1.58
CA GLU A 148 -40.56 14.24 -0.30
C GLU A 148 -39.86 15.00 0.84
N GLU A 149 -38.53 14.94 0.87
CA GLU A 149 -37.65 15.62 1.83
C GLU A 149 -37.30 17.04 1.34
N PHE A 150 -37.30 17.27 0.02
CA PHE A 150 -36.98 18.55 -0.60
C PHE A 150 -38.05 18.98 -1.63
N PRO A 151 -39.24 19.40 -1.17
CA PRO A 151 -40.38 19.74 -2.03
C PRO A 151 -40.11 20.95 -2.96
N GLY A 152 -39.06 21.73 -2.69
CA GLY A 152 -38.60 22.81 -3.59
C GLY A 152 -38.05 22.32 -4.94
N LEU A 153 -37.76 21.03 -5.10
CA LEU A 153 -37.31 20.42 -6.36
C LEU A 153 -38.45 20.09 -7.34
N GLN A 154 -39.71 20.26 -6.93
CA GLN A 154 -40.90 19.85 -7.68
C GLN A 154 -41.21 20.80 -8.86
N ASN A 155 -40.66 22.02 -8.85
CA ASN A 155 -40.92 23.08 -9.84
C ASN A 155 -39.65 23.56 -10.58
N ALA A 156 -38.59 22.75 -10.61
CA ALA A 156 -37.38 23.01 -11.41
C ALA A 156 -37.50 22.44 -12.82
#